data_AF-A0A3M8C8A4-F1
#
_entry.id   AF-A0A3M8C8A4-F1
#
_cell.length_a   1.000
_cell.length_b   1.000
_cell.length_c   1.000
_cell.angle_alpha   90.00
_cell.angle_beta   90.00
_cell.angle_gamma   90.00
#
_symmetry.space_group_name_H-M   'P 1'
#
loop_
_entity.id
_entity.type
_entity.pdbx_description
1 polymer ?
#
loop_
_entity_poly.entity_id
_entity_poly.type
_entity_poly.pdbx_seq_one_letter_code
_entity_poly.pdbx_strand_id
1 'polypeptide(L)'
;MKKIAVGLFAASLVLNIVPLDGTVAFLTSEKKQTSSISLGTNEDVFVTQTKEMTIETKITKRTVIRRTMNADGTSSETAEDKVSIDQGAQTIVFIPQRPHLDLELENLRVTGAVEGIVKVEKIESEEGIEFLISHARGEMEWKNGTVKGELHVTALGGFYDVVIPVAVTTIYKKKTDVQETNAPGNPQQPGNPSTPGTPGTPETPATPETPPPDGSTTEPTTPPPSDSADSPSPPSDEATAPPTPSTDPAPSVPSGENQGSPSPESSPESGEPAQAS
;
A
#
# COMPACT_ATOMS: atom_id res chain seq x y z
N MET A 1 32.13 -36.02 -1.98
CA MET A 1 32.64 -36.21 -3.35
C MET A 1 33.18 -34.86 -3.83
N LYS A 2 34.51 -34.74 -3.87
CA LYS A 2 35.27 -33.54 -4.22
C LYS A 2 36.02 -33.83 -5.53
N LYS A 3 36.27 -32.78 -6.31
CA LYS A 3 37.08 -32.69 -7.55
C LYS A 3 36.28 -32.88 -8.84
N ILE A 4 36.07 -31.77 -9.56
CA ILE A 4 36.09 -31.57 -11.02
C ILE A 4 35.52 -30.15 -11.23
N ALA A 5 36.37 -29.15 -11.46
CA ALA A 5 36.08 -27.88 -12.15
C ALA A 5 37.24 -26.88 -11.93
N VAL A 6 38.46 -27.30 -12.27
CA VAL A 6 39.63 -26.40 -12.41
C VAL A 6 40.24 -26.76 -13.75
N GLY A 7 39.81 -26.08 -14.81
CA GLY A 7 40.25 -26.42 -16.16
C GLY A 7 39.51 -25.69 -17.27
N LEU A 8 39.36 -24.36 -17.18
CA LEU A 8 38.90 -23.55 -18.31
C LEU A 8 39.31 -22.08 -18.22
N PHE A 9 40.56 -21.80 -17.82
CA PHE A 9 41.10 -20.44 -17.75
C PHE A 9 42.40 -20.22 -18.55
N ALA A 10 42.82 -21.18 -19.37
CA ALA A 10 44.14 -21.14 -20.04
C ALA A 10 44.08 -20.86 -21.56
N ALA A 11 42.95 -20.44 -22.13
CA ALA A 11 42.81 -20.30 -23.59
C ALA A 11 42.50 -18.87 -24.11
N SER A 12 42.40 -17.85 -23.25
CA SER A 12 42.05 -16.49 -23.68
C SER A 12 43.22 -15.49 -23.69
N LEU A 13 44.46 -15.92 -23.43
CA LEU A 13 45.60 -15.00 -23.25
C LEU A 13 46.59 -14.91 -24.44
N VAL A 14 46.24 -15.40 -25.64
CA VAL A 14 47.17 -15.50 -26.79
C VAL A 14 46.75 -14.68 -28.02
N LEU A 15 45.74 -13.80 -27.94
CA LEU A 15 45.29 -13.01 -29.12
C LEU A 15 45.58 -11.50 -29.08
N ASN A 16 46.44 -11.02 -28.18
CA ASN A 16 46.74 -9.58 -28.02
C ASN A 16 48.13 -9.13 -28.51
N ILE A 17 48.83 -9.89 -29.36
CA ILE A 17 50.16 -9.49 -29.85
C ILE A 17 50.27 -9.62 -31.38
N VAL A 18 49.44 -8.89 -32.12
CA VAL A 18 49.75 -8.53 -33.51
C VAL A 18 49.51 -7.04 -33.70
N PRO A 19 50.56 -6.21 -33.85
CA PRO A 19 50.41 -4.86 -34.38
C PRO A 19 50.04 -4.96 -35.86
N LEU A 20 48.76 -4.75 -36.17
CA LEU A 20 48.29 -4.52 -37.53
C LEU A 20 48.65 -3.08 -37.95
N ASP A 21 49.94 -2.87 -38.24
CA ASP A 21 50.39 -1.76 -39.07
C ASP A 21 49.98 -2.06 -40.52
N GLY A 22 48.74 -1.69 -40.84
CA GLY A 22 48.12 -1.97 -42.13
C GLY A 22 47.26 -0.82 -42.61
N THR A 23 47.91 0.17 -43.23
CA THR A 23 47.36 1.01 -44.31
C THR A 23 45.98 1.63 -44.08
N VAL A 24 45.98 2.77 -43.39
CA VAL A 24 44.89 3.75 -43.43
C VAL A 24 45.04 4.55 -44.74
N ALA A 25 44.41 4.10 -45.82
CA ALA A 25 44.44 4.77 -47.12
C ALA A 25 43.05 5.31 -47.51
N PHE A 26 42.97 6.65 -47.53
CA PHE A 26 42.19 7.51 -48.42
C PHE A 26 40.69 7.22 -48.66
N LEU A 27 39.86 7.91 -47.87
CA LEU A 27 38.68 8.60 -48.39
C LEU A 27 38.71 10.06 -47.91
N THR A 28 39.62 10.85 -48.47
CA THR A 28 39.56 12.32 -48.42
C THR A 28 38.51 12.79 -49.43
N SER A 29 37.23 12.54 -49.15
CA SER A 29 36.15 13.34 -49.71
C SER A 29 35.85 14.45 -48.72
N GLU A 30 36.38 15.62 -49.06
CA GLU A 30 36.25 16.91 -48.39
C GLU A 30 34.82 17.43 -48.54
N LYS A 31 33.87 16.73 -47.91
CA LYS A 31 32.55 17.24 -47.56
C LYS A 31 32.01 16.45 -46.38
N LYS A 32 32.83 16.33 -45.33
CA LYS A 32 32.36 15.98 -43.99
C LYS A 32 31.57 17.17 -43.46
N GLN A 33 30.35 17.32 -43.95
CA GLN A 33 29.33 18.04 -43.21
C GLN A 33 29.10 17.21 -41.95
N THR A 34 29.90 17.47 -40.91
CA THR A 34 29.63 17.03 -39.56
C THR A 34 28.41 17.81 -39.11
N SER A 35 27.25 17.44 -39.64
CA SER A 35 25.99 17.77 -39.00
C SER A 35 26.13 17.18 -37.61
N SER A 36 26.20 18.05 -36.60
CA SER A 36 26.01 17.61 -35.22
C SER A 36 24.64 16.96 -35.20
N ILE A 37 24.61 15.63 -35.24
CA ILE A 37 23.39 14.89 -34.97
C ILE A 37 23.12 15.20 -33.51
N SER A 38 22.21 16.14 -33.28
CA SER A 38 21.67 16.37 -31.95
C SER A 38 20.93 15.09 -31.60
N LEU A 39 21.59 14.23 -30.83
CA LEU A 39 20.96 13.15 -30.11
C LEU A 39 20.00 13.89 -29.16
N GLY A 40 18.71 13.87 -29.47
CA GLY A 40 17.70 14.63 -28.73
C GLY A 40 17.80 14.43 -27.22
N THR A 41 17.24 15.36 -26.44
CA THR A 41 17.19 15.20 -24.99
C THR A 41 16.16 14.12 -24.63
N ASN A 42 16.19 13.61 -23.38
CA ASN A 42 15.17 12.67 -22.90
C ASN A 42 13.74 13.21 -23.09
N GLU A 43 13.57 14.53 -22.99
CA GLU A 43 12.30 15.23 -23.19
C GLU A 43 11.75 15.10 -24.61
N ASP A 44 12.59 14.77 -25.61
CA ASP A 44 12.17 14.57 -27.00
C ASP A 44 11.51 13.19 -27.25
N VAL A 45 11.56 12.29 -26.26
CA VAL A 45 11.05 10.91 -26.37
C VAL A 45 9.78 10.74 -25.53
N PHE A 46 9.89 10.88 -24.21
CA PHE A 46 8.77 10.78 -23.28
C PHE A 46 8.84 11.93 -22.27
N VAL A 47 7.67 12.49 -21.95
CA VAL A 47 7.53 13.47 -20.86
C VAL A 47 6.79 12.80 -19.71
N THR A 48 7.35 12.92 -18.51
CA THR A 48 6.69 12.52 -17.26
C THR A 48 6.77 13.66 -16.25
N GLN A 49 5.70 13.87 -15.49
CA GLN A 49 5.66 14.89 -14.43
C GLN A 49 6.20 14.36 -13.10
N THR A 50 6.28 13.03 -12.95
CA THR A 50 6.67 12.37 -11.71
C THR A 50 8.18 12.43 -11.53
N LYS A 51 8.62 13.25 -10.57
CA LYS A 51 10.04 13.38 -10.22
C LYS A 51 10.47 12.44 -9.10
N GLU A 52 9.54 12.10 -8.21
CA GLU A 52 9.75 11.19 -7.08
C GLU A 52 8.43 10.46 -6.79
N MET A 53 8.53 9.26 -6.19
CA MET A 53 7.37 8.44 -5.83
C MET A 53 7.41 8.08 -4.36
N THR A 54 6.25 8.18 -3.70
CA THR A 54 6.07 7.76 -2.31
C THR A 54 4.85 6.86 -2.20
N ILE A 55 5.07 5.61 -1.81
CA ILE A 55 4.04 4.58 -1.68
C ILE A 55 3.82 4.33 -0.19
N GLU A 56 2.66 4.70 0.33
CA GLU A 56 2.31 4.51 1.75
C GLU A 56 1.40 3.30 1.95
N THR A 57 1.84 2.34 2.75
CA THR A 57 1.05 1.15 3.11
C THR A 57 0.73 1.15 4.60
N LYS A 58 -0.54 1.03 4.95
CA LYS A 58 -0.99 0.99 6.34
C LYS A 58 -1.39 -0.43 6.73
N ILE A 59 -0.72 -0.96 7.74
CA ILE A 59 -1.00 -2.28 8.31
C ILE A 59 -1.59 -2.06 9.69
N THR A 60 -2.85 -2.45 9.89
CA THR A 60 -3.52 -2.39 11.20
C THR A 60 -3.77 -3.79 11.71
N LYS A 61 -3.09 -4.18 12.79
CA LYS A 61 -3.37 -5.42 13.54
C LYS A 61 -4.24 -5.11 14.75
N ARG A 62 -5.45 -5.65 14.77
CA ARG A 62 -6.36 -5.61 15.93
C ARG A 62 -6.35 -6.97 16.62
N THR A 63 -5.97 -6.99 17.89
CA THR A 63 -6.07 -8.18 18.75
C THR A 63 -7.25 -7.98 19.69
N VAL A 64 -8.25 -8.87 19.65
CA VAL A 64 -9.36 -8.89 20.60
C VAL A 64 -9.11 -10.01 21.59
N ILE A 65 -8.93 -9.65 22.85
CA ILE A 65 -8.76 -10.58 23.97
C ILE A 65 -10.11 -10.71 24.65
N ARG A 66 -10.71 -11.90 24.61
CA ARG A 66 -11.94 -12.20 25.36
C ARG A 66 -11.55 -12.97 26.62
N ARG A 67 -11.77 -12.36 27.78
CA ARG A 67 -11.62 -12.98 29.09
C ARG A 67 -12.99 -13.39 29.60
N THR A 68 -13.14 -14.67 29.92
CA THR A 68 -14.34 -15.19 30.57
C THR A 68 -14.03 -15.52 32.01
N MET A 69 -14.71 -14.85 32.94
CA MET A 69 -14.66 -15.18 34.37
C MET A 69 -15.66 -16.29 34.67
N ASN A 70 -15.17 -17.40 35.21
CA ASN A 70 -15.97 -18.54 35.60
C ASN A 70 -16.51 -18.35 37.03
N ALA A 71 -17.58 -19.07 37.36
CA ALA A 71 -18.22 -18.99 38.68
C ALA A 71 -17.33 -19.51 39.83
N ASP A 72 -16.32 -20.31 39.54
CA ASP A 72 -15.34 -20.84 40.50
C ASP A 72 -14.18 -19.85 40.79
N GLY A 73 -14.22 -18.65 40.20
CA GLY A 73 -13.16 -17.65 40.30
C GLY A 73 -11.98 -17.89 39.35
N THR A 74 -12.03 -18.92 38.50
CA THR A 74 -11.06 -19.11 37.43
C THR A 74 -11.38 -18.19 36.24
N SER A 75 -10.40 -17.96 35.37
CA SER A 75 -10.61 -17.23 34.12
C SER A 75 -10.06 -18.01 32.94
N SER A 76 -10.76 -17.94 31.80
CA SER A 76 -10.25 -18.40 30.52
C SER A 76 -10.05 -17.21 29.59
N GLU A 77 -8.96 -17.21 28.83
CA GLU A 77 -8.62 -16.14 27.90
C GLU A 77 -8.55 -16.71 26.48
N THR A 78 -9.16 -16.03 25.53
CA THR A 78 -9.04 -16.31 24.09
C THR A 78 -8.59 -15.04 23.37
N ALA A 79 -7.70 -15.18 22.40
CA ALA A 79 -7.19 -14.07 21.60
C ALA A 79 -7.54 -14.29 20.14
N GLU A 80 -8.13 -13.26 19.51
CA GLU A 80 -8.48 -13.24 18.10
C GLU A 80 -7.72 -12.09 17.42
N ASP A 81 -6.91 -12.41 16.42
CA ASP A 81 -6.14 -11.43 15.65
C ASP A 81 -6.84 -11.15 14.30
N LYS A 82 -7.14 -9.88 14.03
CA LYS A 82 -7.61 -9.39 12.73
C LYS A 82 -6.61 -8.40 12.15
N VAL A 83 -6.10 -8.69 10.96
CA VAL A 83 -5.21 -7.77 10.23
C VAL A 83 -5.98 -7.12 9.08
N SER A 84 -5.85 -5.80 8.96
CA SER A 84 -6.25 -5.02 7.78
C SER A 84 -5.01 -4.43 7.13
N ILE A 85 -4.88 -4.58 5.82
CA ILE A 85 -3.79 -4.02 5.03
C ILE A 85 -4.41 -3.08 4.00
N ASP A 86 -4.05 -1.82 4.07
CA ASP A 86 -4.36 -0.79 3.08
C ASP A 86 -3.09 -0.56 2.25
N GLN A 87 -3.08 -1.14 1.06
CA GLN A 87 -1.90 -1.22 0.21
C GLN A 87 -1.73 0.09 -0.57
N GLY A 88 -0.56 0.70 -0.43
CA GLY A 88 -0.22 1.88 -1.22
C GLY A 88 -0.01 1.54 -2.68
N ALA A 89 -0.51 2.40 -3.56
CA ALA A 89 -0.20 2.40 -4.97
C ALA A 89 -0.11 3.84 -5.50
N GLN A 90 0.70 4.05 -6.52
CA GLN A 90 0.86 5.31 -7.22
C GLN A 90 0.94 5.04 -8.72
N THR A 91 0.24 5.84 -9.51
CA THR A 91 0.31 5.76 -10.98
C THR A 91 1.37 6.75 -11.49
N ILE A 92 2.15 6.31 -12.48
CA ILE A 92 3.03 7.16 -13.26
C ILE A 92 2.59 7.15 -14.72
N VAL A 93 2.59 8.33 -15.34
CA VAL A 93 2.20 8.52 -16.73
C VAL A 93 3.41 8.98 -17.54
N PHE A 94 3.63 8.34 -18.68
CA PHE A 94 4.60 8.73 -19.69
C PHE A 94 3.86 9.16 -20.96
N ILE A 95 4.00 10.43 -21.33
CA ILE A 95 3.38 10.98 -22.53
C ILE A 95 4.40 10.91 -23.67
N PRO A 96 4.16 10.07 -24.70
CA PRO A 96 5.06 9.96 -25.83
C PRO A 96 5.04 11.26 -26.65
N GLN A 97 6.20 11.79 -27.01
CA GLN A 97 6.29 12.95 -27.90
C GLN A 97 6.09 12.60 -29.37
N ARG A 98 5.98 11.29 -29.70
CA ARG A 98 5.74 10.79 -31.05
C ARG A 98 4.69 9.67 -31.02
N PRO A 99 3.76 9.60 -32.00
CA PRO A 99 2.60 8.70 -31.93
C PRO A 99 2.89 7.18 -31.90
N HIS A 100 4.10 6.75 -32.26
CA HIS A 100 4.49 5.34 -32.38
C HIS A 100 5.47 4.91 -31.28
N LEU A 101 5.77 5.80 -30.34
CA LEU A 101 6.59 5.44 -29.18
C LEU A 101 5.71 4.75 -28.17
N ASP A 102 6.13 3.55 -27.79
CA ASP A 102 5.55 2.78 -26.69
C ASP A 102 6.64 2.50 -25.66
N LEU A 103 6.21 2.23 -24.44
CA LEU A 103 7.03 1.91 -23.30
C LEU A 103 6.45 0.63 -22.71
N GLU A 104 7.26 -0.43 -22.70
CA GLU A 104 6.83 -1.73 -22.21
C GLU A 104 7.29 -1.95 -20.78
N LEU A 105 6.68 -2.93 -20.10
CA LEU A 105 7.03 -3.24 -18.71
C LEU A 105 8.51 -3.63 -18.56
N GLU A 106 9.09 -4.27 -19.57
CA GLU A 106 10.52 -4.64 -19.60
C GLU A 106 11.48 -3.44 -19.62
N ASN A 107 10.98 -2.27 -20.01
CA ASN A 107 11.73 -1.02 -19.99
C ASN A 107 11.83 -0.43 -18.58
N LEU A 108 11.01 -0.91 -17.64
CA LEU A 108 10.96 -0.44 -16.26
C LEU A 108 11.66 -1.46 -15.35
N ARG A 109 12.67 -1.00 -14.62
CA ARG A 109 13.41 -1.81 -13.66
C ARG A 109 13.46 -1.13 -12.30
N VAL A 110 12.96 -1.83 -11.29
CA VAL A 110 13.10 -1.40 -9.90
C VAL A 110 14.45 -1.88 -9.37
N THR A 111 15.18 -1.01 -8.68
CA THR A 111 16.48 -1.33 -8.06
C THR A 111 16.56 -0.79 -6.63
N GLY A 112 17.54 -1.27 -5.88
CA GLY A 112 17.80 -0.85 -4.50
C GLY A 112 16.97 -1.66 -3.50
N ALA A 113 16.73 -1.09 -2.32
CA ALA A 113 16.08 -1.85 -1.24
C ALA A 113 14.57 -2.08 -1.48
N VAL A 114 13.97 -1.38 -2.45
CA VAL A 114 12.56 -1.58 -2.86
C VAL A 114 12.41 -2.64 -3.96
N GLU A 115 13.51 -3.23 -4.45
CA GLU A 115 13.47 -4.37 -5.37
C GLU A 115 12.82 -5.58 -4.68
N GLY A 116 11.84 -6.22 -5.31
CA GLY A 116 11.00 -7.27 -4.72
C GLY A 116 9.79 -6.75 -3.93
N ILE A 117 9.93 -5.58 -3.30
CA ILE A 117 8.89 -4.94 -2.48
C ILE A 117 7.90 -4.15 -3.36
N VAL A 118 8.31 -3.70 -4.55
CA VAL A 118 7.44 -2.95 -5.45
C VAL A 118 7.04 -3.81 -6.66
N LYS A 119 5.75 -3.78 -6.99
CA LYS A 119 5.18 -4.36 -8.20
C LYS A 119 4.84 -3.26 -9.19
N VAL A 120 5.24 -3.44 -10.44
CA VAL A 120 4.96 -2.54 -11.57
C VAL A 120 3.99 -3.26 -12.50
N GLU A 121 2.91 -2.59 -12.89
CA GLU A 121 1.91 -3.11 -13.84
C GLU A 121 1.61 -2.04 -14.88
N LYS A 122 1.61 -2.39 -16.17
CA LYS A 122 1.12 -1.49 -17.25
C LYS A 122 -0.40 -1.48 -17.20
N ILE A 123 -1.01 -0.30 -17.23
CA ILE A 123 -2.47 -0.12 -17.27
C ILE A 123 -2.88 0.61 -18.55
N GLU A 124 -4.05 0.28 -19.08
CA GLU A 124 -4.58 0.93 -20.28
C GLU A 124 -5.06 2.35 -19.93
N SER A 125 -4.61 3.34 -20.70
CA SER A 125 -5.00 4.75 -20.55
C SER A 125 -5.10 5.44 -21.91
N GLU A 126 -5.92 6.48 -21.97
CA GLU A 126 -6.08 7.33 -23.16
C GLU A 126 -5.09 8.50 -23.17
N GLU A 127 -4.56 8.90 -22.00
CA GLU A 127 -3.74 10.11 -21.85
C GLU A 127 -2.24 9.87 -22.07
N GLY A 128 -1.82 8.59 -22.12
CA GLY A 128 -0.44 8.19 -22.30
C GLY A 128 -0.21 6.73 -21.91
N ILE A 129 1.05 6.40 -21.65
CA ILE A 129 1.44 5.07 -21.21
C ILE A 129 1.53 5.09 -19.69
N GLU A 130 0.63 4.37 -19.04
CA GLU A 130 0.49 4.39 -17.59
C GLU A 130 1.02 3.11 -16.93
N PHE A 131 1.67 3.30 -15.78
CA PHE A 131 2.11 2.21 -14.93
C PHE A 131 1.62 2.41 -13.51
N LEU A 132 0.98 1.38 -12.96
CA LEU A 132 0.64 1.28 -11.55
C LEU A 132 1.81 0.70 -10.78
N ILE A 133 2.36 1.49 -9.85
CA ILE A 133 3.46 1.13 -8.97
C ILE A 133 2.86 0.86 -7.57
N SER A 134 2.87 -0.38 -7.11
CA SER A 134 2.22 -0.78 -5.87
C SER A 134 3.14 -1.58 -4.94
N HIS A 135 2.86 -1.57 -3.64
CA HIS A 135 3.65 -2.33 -2.66
C HIS A 135 3.26 -3.82 -2.70
N ALA A 136 4.17 -4.71 -3.08
CA ALA A 136 3.98 -6.16 -3.13
C ALA A 136 3.63 -6.74 -1.75
N ARG A 137 2.46 -7.41 -1.67
CA ARG A 137 1.91 -7.95 -0.42
C ARG A 137 2.76 -9.03 0.26
N GLY A 138 3.58 -9.75 -0.51
CA GLY A 138 4.38 -10.87 -0.01
C GLY A 138 5.55 -10.48 0.90
N GLU A 139 6.01 -9.23 0.83
CA GLU A 139 7.27 -8.78 1.44
C GLU A 139 7.07 -7.68 2.48
N MET A 140 5.87 -7.56 3.06
CA MET A 140 5.59 -6.53 4.06
C MET A 140 6.25 -6.87 5.41
N GLU A 141 7.14 -6.01 5.88
CA GLU A 141 7.65 -6.08 7.25
C GLU A 141 6.59 -5.55 8.23
N TRP A 142 6.33 -6.27 9.32
CA TRP A 142 5.38 -5.88 10.38
C TRP A 142 5.96 -4.82 11.34
N LYS A 143 6.64 -3.82 10.81
CA LYS A 143 7.25 -2.72 11.56
C LYS A 143 7.11 -1.43 10.77
N ASN A 144 7.13 -0.31 11.49
CA ASN A 144 7.22 0.99 10.86
C ASN A 144 8.58 1.13 10.18
N GLY A 145 8.59 1.60 8.94
CA GLY A 145 9.84 1.81 8.21
C GLY A 145 9.61 2.46 6.87
N THR A 146 10.66 3.10 6.37
CA THR A 146 10.72 3.60 4.99
C THR A 146 11.88 2.93 4.30
N VAL A 147 11.60 2.32 3.16
CA VAL A 147 12.59 1.69 2.30
C VAL A 147 12.71 2.55 1.04
N LYS A 148 13.95 2.75 0.58
CA LYS A 148 14.24 3.60 -0.58
C LYS A 148 14.91 2.79 -1.69
N GLY A 149 14.66 3.20 -2.92
CA GLY A 149 15.43 2.79 -4.09
C GLY A 149 14.97 3.58 -5.30
N GLU A 150 15.02 2.97 -6.47
CA GLU A 150 14.92 3.70 -7.73
C GLU A 150 14.14 2.90 -8.77
N LEU A 151 13.32 3.60 -9.55
CA LEU A 151 12.71 3.09 -10.76
C LEU A 151 13.51 3.62 -11.96
N HIS A 152 14.19 2.71 -12.64
CA HIS A 152 14.94 2.98 -13.87
C HIS A 152 14.02 2.74 -15.06
N VAL A 153 13.93 3.72 -15.95
CA VAL A 153 13.08 3.67 -17.14
C VAL A 153 13.96 3.84 -18.36
N THR A 154 14.12 2.77 -19.12
CA THR A 154 15.05 2.70 -20.25
C THR A 154 14.33 2.33 -21.54
N ALA A 155 14.42 3.17 -22.57
CA ALA A 155 13.75 2.91 -23.85
C ALA A 155 14.69 3.11 -25.04
N LEU A 156 14.26 2.62 -26.21
CA LEU A 156 14.95 2.76 -27.49
C LEU A 156 16.40 2.24 -27.47
N GLY A 157 16.71 1.22 -26.67
CA GLY A 157 18.09 0.71 -26.53
C GLY A 157 19.01 1.62 -25.70
N GLY A 158 18.43 2.43 -24.80
CA GLY A 158 19.17 3.27 -23.84
C GLY A 158 19.31 4.73 -24.24
N PHE A 159 18.69 5.18 -25.33
CA PHE A 159 18.64 6.61 -25.69
C PHE A 159 17.76 7.43 -24.76
N TYR A 160 16.76 6.79 -24.14
CA TYR A 160 15.99 7.37 -23.06
C TYR A 160 16.36 6.62 -21.79
N ASP A 161 16.84 7.34 -20.80
CA ASP A 161 17.19 6.82 -19.49
C ASP A 161 16.76 7.84 -18.42
N VAL A 162 15.79 7.45 -17.59
CA VAL A 162 15.27 8.27 -16.50
C VAL A 162 15.24 7.44 -15.23
N VAL A 163 15.78 8.01 -14.16
CA VAL A 163 15.80 7.41 -12.82
C VAL A 163 14.86 8.20 -11.92
N ILE A 164 13.86 7.52 -11.38
CA ILE A 164 12.85 8.09 -10.50
C ILE A 164 13.03 7.51 -9.10
N PRO A 165 13.40 8.32 -8.09
CA PRO A 165 13.50 7.88 -6.71
C PRO A 165 12.15 7.34 -6.20
N VAL A 166 12.20 6.20 -5.51
CA VAL A 166 11.02 5.54 -4.94
C VAL A 166 11.23 5.34 -3.45
N ALA A 167 10.25 5.77 -2.65
CA ALA A 167 10.17 5.51 -1.22
C ALA A 167 8.90 4.72 -0.89
N VAL A 168 9.06 3.57 -0.24
CA VAL A 168 7.94 2.78 0.28
C VAL A 168 7.90 2.95 1.79
N THR A 169 6.83 3.56 2.29
CA THR A 169 6.62 3.78 3.73
C THR A 169 5.57 2.81 4.25
N THR A 170 5.96 1.98 5.22
CA THR A 170 5.06 1.07 5.91
C THR A 170 4.72 1.63 7.28
N ILE A 171 3.42 1.78 7.55
CA ILE A 171 2.87 2.25 8.81
C ILE A 171 2.13 1.09 9.47
N TYR A 172 2.76 0.47 10.45
CA TYR A 172 2.20 -0.57 11.29
C TYR A 172 1.59 0.01 12.58
N LYS A 173 0.30 -0.28 12.79
CA LYS A 173 -0.44 0.04 14.02
C LYS A 173 -0.99 -1.25 14.63
N LYS A 174 -0.69 -1.46 15.91
CA LYS A 174 -1.27 -2.54 16.71
C LYS A 174 -2.24 -1.97 17.73
N LYS A 175 -3.47 -2.49 17.75
CA LYS A 175 -4.48 -2.16 18.77
C LYS A 175 -4.92 -3.43 19.47
N THR A 176 -4.89 -3.42 20.80
CA THR A 176 -5.45 -4.50 21.62
C THR A 176 -6.74 -4.01 22.26
N ASP A 177 -7.77 -4.84 22.21
CA ASP A 177 -9.08 -4.60 22.82
C ASP A 177 -9.38 -5.76 23.76
N VAL A 178 -9.66 -5.48 25.03
CA VAL A 178 -9.90 -6.50 26.05
C VAL A 178 -11.38 -6.46 26.41
N GLN A 179 -12.05 -7.56 26.17
CA GLN A 179 -13.46 -7.74 26.48
C GLN A 179 -13.60 -8.77 27.60
N GLU A 180 -14.23 -8.37 28.70
CA GLU A 180 -14.52 -9.25 29.82
C GLU A 180 -15.98 -9.67 29.79
N THR A 181 -16.24 -10.95 29.96
CA THR A 181 -17.61 -11.50 30.00
C THR A 181 -17.70 -12.46 31.17
N ASN A 182 -18.75 -12.36 31.97
CA ASN A 182 -19.00 -13.32 33.03
C ASN A 182 -19.69 -14.55 32.44
N ALA A 183 -19.24 -15.75 32.79
CA ALA A 183 -19.96 -16.97 32.45
C ALA A 183 -21.40 -16.88 33.01
N PRO A 184 -22.42 -17.36 32.27
CA PRO A 184 -23.76 -17.47 32.82
C PRO A 184 -23.68 -18.26 34.13
N GLY A 185 -24.15 -17.68 35.22
CA GLY A 185 -24.28 -18.42 36.48
C GLY A 185 -25.10 -19.68 36.23
N ASN A 186 -24.74 -20.80 36.87
CA ASN A 186 -25.59 -21.99 36.82
C ASN A 186 -27.02 -21.55 37.19
N PRO A 187 -28.04 -21.84 36.37
CA PRO A 187 -29.41 -21.59 36.77
C PRO A 187 -29.61 -22.27 38.12
N GLN A 188 -30.00 -21.50 39.14
CA GLN A 188 -30.39 -22.08 40.41
C GLN A 188 -31.44 -23.13 40.07
N GLN A 189 -31.13 -24.39 40.43
CA GLN A 189 -32.11 -25.46 40.32
C GLN A 189 -33.39 -24.96 41.00
N PRO A 190 -34.54 -24.91 40.29
CA PRO A 190 -35.80 -24.58 40.94
C PRO A 190 -35.90 -25.45 42.18
N GLY A 191 -36.07 -24.83 43.35
CA GLY A 191 -36.26 -25.58 44.58
C GLY A 191 -37.31 -26.67 44.33
N ASN A 192 -37.07 -27.88 44.84
CA ASN A 192 -38.05 -28.96 44.70
C ASN A 192 -39.43 -28.39 45.06
N PRO A 193 -40.44 -28.51 44.18
CA PRO A 193 -41.78 -28.10 44.56
C PRO A 193 -42.16 -28.87 45.82
N SER A 194 -42.58 -28.14 46.85
CA SER A 194 -43.17 -28.73 48.04
C SER A 194 -44.24 -29.72 47.59
N THR A 195 -44.22 -30.92 48.17
CA THR A 195 -45.19 -31.99 47.92
C THR A 195 -46.61 -31.43 47.76
N PRO A 196 -47.32 -31.74 46.67
CA PRO A 196 -48.70 -31.31 46.51
C PRO A 196 -49.53 -31.78 47.70
N GLY A 197 -50.24 -30.85 48.34
CA GLY A 197 -51.27 -31.19 49.32
C GLY A 197 -52.32 -32.09 48.67
N THR A 198 -52.87 -33.00 49.48
CA THR A 198 -53.89 -33.96 49.07
C THR A 198 -55.06 -33.25 48.36
N PRO A 199 -55.43 -33.64 47.13
CA PRO A 199 -56.58 -33.04 46.45
C PRO A 199 -57.87 -33.32 47.23
N GLY A 200 -58.61 -32.25 47.55
CA GLY A 200 -59.96 -32.34 48.08
C GLY A 200 -60.94 -32.89 47.03
N THR A 201 -61.94 -33.62 47.50
CA THR A 201 -62.99 -34.25 46.70
C THR A 201 -63.75 -33.23 45.84
N PRO A 202 -63.91 -33.43 44.51
CA PRO A 202 -64.70 -32.52 43.68
C PRO A 202 -66.20 -32.61 43.99
N GLU A 203 -66.84 -31.47 44.23
CA GLU A 203 -68.30 -31.34 44.26
C GLU A 203 -68.88 -31.33 42.83
N THR A 204 -70.07 -31.90 42.70
CA THR A 204 -70.83 -32.12 41.46
C THR A 204 -71.22 -30.82 40.73
N PRO A 205 -71.24 -30.77 39.39
CA PRO A 205 -71.63 -29.58 38.64
C PRO A 205 -73.15 -29.34 38.67
N ALA A 206 -73.56 -28.08 38.89
CA ALA A 206 -74.93 -27.63 38.69
C ALA A 206 -75.20 -27.34 37.19
N THR A 207 -76.44 -27.63 36.78
CA THR A 207 -77.00 -27.54 35.42
C THR A 207 -77.01 -26.12 34.83
N PRO A 208 -77.01 -25.98 33.48
CA PRO A 208 -76.92 -24.68 32.80
C PRO A 208 -78.29 -24.01 32.66
N GLU A 209 -78.34 -22.68 32.88
CA GLU A 209 -79.48 -21.84 32.50
C GLU A 209 -79.25 -21.15 31.16
N THR A 210 -80.33 -21.08 30.38
CA THR A 210 -80.49 -20.59 29.01
C THR A 210 -80.32 -19.06 28.88
N PRO A 211 -79.75 -18.52 27.79
CA PRO A 211 -79.54 -17.08 27.61
C PRO A 211 -80.77 -16.32 27.07
N PRO A 212 -81.01 -15.07 27.48
CA PRO A 212 -81.88 -14.14 26.77
C PRO A 212 -81.13 -13.28 25.71
N PRO A 213 -81.88 -12.65 24.78
CA PRO A 213 -81.41 -12.34 23.43
C PRO A 213 -80.95 -10.89 23.18
N ASP A 214 -80.24 -10.77 22.06
CA ASP A 214 -79.89 -9.64 21.19
C ASP A 214 -80.30 -8.20 21.55
N GLY A 215 -79.31 -7.31 21.44
CA GLY A 215 -79.48 -5.85 21.50
C GLY A 215 -78.32 -5.08 20.86
N SER A 216 -78.26 -5.12 19.53
CA SER A 216 -78.01 -4.00 18.59
C SER A 216 -76.83 -3.01 18.78
N THR A 217 -75.99 -2.94 17.72
CA THR A 217 -75.38 -1.74 17.08
C THR A 217 -74.31 -0.95 17.87
N THR A 218 -73.13 -0.61 17.34
CA THR A 218 -72.82 0.14 16.10
C THR A 218 -71.34 -0.04 15.66
N GLU A 219 -71.11 0.05 14.35
CA GLU A 219 -69.82 0.13 13.61
C GLU A 219 -69.05 1.48 13.81
N PRO A 220 -68.06 1.86 12.97
CA PRO A 220 -66.70 1.34 12.80
C PRO A 220 -65.63 2.46 12.93
N THR A 221 -64.33 2.14 12.99
CA THR A 221 -63.30 3.11 12.54
C THR A 221 -61.97 2.47 12.16
N THR A 222 -61.72 2.54 10.84
CA THR A 222 -60.49 2.70 10.05
C THR A 222 -59.11 2.68 10.74
N PRO A 223 -58.13 1.93 10.20
CA PRO A 223 -56.71 2.06 10.55
C PRO A 223 -56.03 3.25 9.83
N PRO A 224 -55.09 3.96 10.47
CA PRO A 224 -54.39 5.10 9.87
C PRO A 224 -53.34 4.69 8.81
N PRO A 225 -52.98 5.63 7.91
CA PRO A 225 -52.23 5.38 6.69
C PRO A 225 -50.72 5.23 6.88
N SER A 226 -50.14 4.56 5.88
CA SER A 226 -48.71 4.35 5.65
C SER A 226 -48.08 5.62 5.09
N ASP A 227 -47.21 6.27 5.87
CA ASP A 227 -46.42 7.41 5.39
C ASP A 227 -45.08 6.93 4.82
N SER A 228 -44.91 7.25 3.54
CA SER A 228 -43.65 7.29 2.82
C SER A 228 -42.95 8.62 3.10
N ALA A 229 -41.66 8.60 3.41
CA ALA A 229 -40.63 9.51 2.88
C ALA A 229 -39.37 9.43 3.75
N ASP A 230 -38.24 9.02 3.17
CA ASP A 230 -37.07 9.89 3.21
C ASP A 230 -36.13 9.54 2.05
N SER A 231 -36.12 10.42 1.07
CA SER A 231 -35.19 10.41 -0.05
C SER A 231 -34.13 11.47 0.28
N PRO A 232 -32.85 11.15 0.43
CA PRO A 232 -31.84 12.14 0.71
C PRO A 232 -31.57 13.00 -0.54
N SER A 233 -31.79 14.31 -0.39
CA SER A 233 -31.35 15.32 -1.37
C SER A 233 -29.82 15.36 -1.46
N PRO A 234 -29.25 15.60 -2.65
CA PRO A 234 -27.81 15.79 -2.83
C PRO A 234 -27.35 17.15 -2.25
N PRO A 235 -26.10 17.25 -1.77
CA PRO A 235 -25.56 18.52 -1.29
C PRO A 235 -25.33 19.49 -2.47
N SER A 236 -25.80 20.72 -2.28
CA SER A 236 -25.59 21.85 -3.18
C SER A 236 -24.12 22.24 -3.28
N ASP A 237 -23.69 22.48 -4.51
CA ASP A 237 -22.45 23.18 -4.87
C ASP A 237 -22.45 24.61 -4.32
N GLU A 238 -21.64 24.86 -3.29
CA GLU A 238 -21.28 26.21 -2.87
C GLU A 238 -19.85 26.50 -3.31
N ALA A 239 -19.75 27.10 -4.50
CA ALA A 239 -18.53 27.67 -5.06
C ALA A 239 -18.00 28.79 -4.16
N THR A 240 -17.08 28.44 -3.25
CA THR A 240 -16.27 29.42 -2.54
C THR A 240 -15.04 29.73 -3.39
N ALA A 241 -15.05 30.88 -4.07
CA ALA A 241 -13.88 31.44 -4.71
C ALA A 241 -12.77 31.69 -3.67
N PRO A 242 -11.50 31.35 -3.94
CA PRO A 242 -10.40 31.69 -3.05
C PRO A 242 -10.13 33.21 -3.08
N PRO A 243 -9.95 33.88 -1.92
CA PRO A 243 -9.43 35.23 -1.91
C PRO A 243 -7.96 35.19 -2.33
N THR A 244 -7.61 35.99 -3.34
CA THR A 244 -6.24 36.36 -3.68
C THR A 244 -5.65 37.31 -2.64
N PRO A 245 -4.49 37.01 -2.04
CA PRO A 245 -3.62 38.05 -1.50
C PRO A 245 -2.51 38.33 -2.51
N SER A 246 -2.72 39.38 -3.31
CA SER A 246 -1.60 40.19 -3.79
C SER A 246 -0.98 40.88 -2.57
N THR A 247 0.35 40.82 -2.42
CA THR A 247 1.25 41.98 -2.29
C THR A 247 2.61 41.47 -1.77
N ASP A 248 3.55 41.44 -2.71
CA ASP A 248 4.99 41.51 -2.52
C ASP A 248 5.35 42.81 -1.77
N PRO A 249 6.24 42.76 -0.76
CA PRO A 249 7.41 43.62 -0.89
C PRO A 249 8.71 42.95 -0.43
N ALA A 250 9.62 42.84 -1.39
CA ALA A 250 11.00 43.33 -1.36
C ALA A 250 12.06 42.56 -0.52
N PRO A 251 13.33 42.53 -1.01
CA PRO A 251 14.36 41.63 -0.52
C PRO A 251 15.07 42.21 0.71
N SER A 252 15.19 41.40 1.75
CA SER A 252 16.10 41.67 2.87
C SER A 252 17.30 40.73 2.79
N VAL A 253 18.39 41.25 2.26
CA VAL A 253 19.74 40.72 2.46
C VAL A 253 20.11 40.94 3.93
N PRO A 254 20.71 39.94 4.59
CA PRO A 254 21.95 40.28 5.28
C PRO A 254 23.06 39.28 4.96
N SER A 255 24.20 39.87 4.61
CA SER A 255 25.51 39.27 4.62
C SER A 255 25.75 38.47 5.90
N GLY A 256 26.24 37.25 5.72
CA GLY A 256 26.74 36.40 6.78
C GLY A 256 27.83 35.51 6.23
N GLU A 257 29.01 36.09 6.04
CA GLU A 257 30.26 35.36 5.94
C GLU A 257 30.34 34.35 7.09
N ASN A 258 30.41 33.06 6.77
CA ASN A 258 31.04 32.11 7.67
C ASN A 258 31.74 31.04 6.83
N GLN A 259 32.93 31.41 6.33
CA GLN A 259 33.93 30.46 5.86
C GLN A 259 34.46 29.68 7.07
N GLY A 260 33.80 28.58 7.39
CA GLY A 260 34.26 27.57 8.34
C GLY A 260 35.03 26.48 7.60
N SER A 261 36.34 26.52 7.73
CA SER A 261 37.40 25.57 7.36
C SER A 261 36.98 24.10 7.15
N PRO A 262 37.48 23.43 6.09
CA PRO A 262 37.44 21.97 6.00
C PRO A 262 38.46 21.36 6.98
N SER A 263 37.99 20.42 7.81
CA SER A 263 38.86 19.54 8.60
C SER A 263 39.47 18.46 7.69
N PRO A 264 40.70 18.01 7.97
CA PRO A 264 41.46 17.13 7.09
C PRO A 264 40.97 15.69 7.11
N GLU A 265 40.98 15.12 5.92
CA GLU A 265 41.01 13.71 5.55
C GLU A 265 41.71 12.82 6.59
N SER A 266 40.95 11.88 7.17
CA SER A 266 41.50 10.78 7.97
C SER A 266 41.70 9.58 7.05
N SER A 267 42.97 9.21 6.86
CA SER A 267 43.39 8.02 6.11
C SER A 267 42.81 6.73 6.71
N PRO A 268 42.35 5.76 5.90
CA PRO A 268 42.11 4.41 6.39
C PRO A 268 43.42 3.64 6.47
N GLU A 269 43.73 3.26 7.71
CA GLU A 269 44.74 2.31 8.14
C GLU A 269 44.56 0.96 7.40
N SER A 270 45.66 0.49 6.80
CA SER A 270 45.71 -0.77 6.07
C SER A 270 45.78 -1.94 7.04
N GLY A 271 44.66 -2.65 7.21
CA GLY A 271 44.59 -3.89 7.99
C GLY A 271 45.25 -5.07 7.26
N GLU A 272 46.30 -5.60 7.89
CA GLU A 272 47.05 -6.80 7.55
C GLU A 272 46.21 -8.08 7.77
N PRO A 273 46.16 -9.04 6.82
CA PRO A 273 45.50 -10.33 7.08
C PRO A 273 46.44 -11.29 7.80
N ALA A 274 46.03 -11.70 9.01
CA ALA A 274 46.62 -12.79 9.75
C ALA A 274 46.51 -14.12 8.97
N GLN A 275 47.65 -14.76 8.71
CA GLN A 275 47.71 -16.13 8.25
C GLN A 275 47.37 -17.08 9.41
N ALA A 276 46.33 -17.90 9.21
CA ALA A 276 46.06 -19.05 10.06
C ALA A 276 46.84 -20.27 9.53
N SER A 277 47.57 -20.93 10.44
CA SER A 277 48.13 -22.28 10.28
C SER A 277 47.10 -23.34 10.66
#